data_AF-A0A177ZQ36-F1
#
_entry.id   AF-A0A177ZQ36-F1
#
_cell.length_a   1.000
_cell.length_b   1.000
_cell.length_c   1.000
_cell.angle_alpha   90.00
_cell.angle_beta   90.00
_cell.angle_gamma   90.00
#
_symmetry.space_group_name_H-M   'P 1'
#
loop_
_entity.id
_entity.type
_entity.pdbx_description
1 polymer ?
#
loop_
_entity_poly.entity_id
_entity_poly.type
_entity_poly.pdbx_seq_one_letter_code
_entity_poly.pdbx_strand_id
1 'polypeptide(L)'
;MWMVYDFEDGLVGIFEDKIKAVKEYKAYVESAKEYVDREGQFSLDERVILAKVERQIYGYETDEKATGYDENGEEFETGDNLWDWKEEIY
;
A
#
# COMPACT_ATOMS: atom_id res chain seq x y z
N MET A 1 -12.41 -1.55 4.96
CA MET A 1 -11.41 -0.47 4.82
C MET A 1 -11.45 0.14 3.40
N TRP A 2 -10.98 1.37 3.21
CA TRP A 2 -10.98 2.10 1.93
C TRP A 2 -9.62 2.74 1.67
N MET A 3 -9.16 2.71 0.44
CA MET A 3 -7.88 3.28 0.01
C MET A 3 -8.13 4.41 -0.99
N VAL A 4 -7.41 5.52 -0.82
CA VAL A 4 -7.29 6.58 -1.82
C VAL A 4 -5.86 6.55 -2.35
N TYR A 5 -5.71 6.50 -3.68
CA TYR A 5 -4.43 6.43 -4.36
C TYR A 5 -4.40 7.45 -5.49
N ASP A 6 -3.34 8.25 -5.58
CA ASP A 6 -3.06 9.16 -6.69
C ASP A 6 -1.95 8.56 -7.57
N PHE A 7 -2.08 8.66 -8.88
CA PHE A 7 -1.12 8.05 -9.81
C PHE A 7 0.28 8.68 -9.74
N GLU A 8 0.39 9.95 -9.39
CA GLU A 8 1.66 10.69 -9.27
C GLU A 8 2.22 10.63 -7.85
N ASP A 9 1.36 10.86 -6.84
CA ASP A 9 1.78 10.94 -5.43
C ASP A 9 1.76 9.58 -4.69
N GLY A 10 1.14 8.55 -5.29
CA GLY A 10 1.01 7.22 -4.71
C GLY A 10 -0.10 7.12 -3.66
N LEU A 11 0.16 6.42 -2.55
CA LEU A 11 -0.84 6.19 -1.52
C LEU A 11 -1.16 7.49 -0.76
N VAL A 12 -2.37 8.00 -0.96
CA VAL A 12 -2.88 9.17 -0.23
C VAL A 12 -3.29 8.80 1.19
N GLY A 13 -4.01 7.68 1.33
CA GLY A 13 -4.41 7.22 2.66
C GLY A 13 -5.32 6.00 2.66
N ILE A 14 -5.42 5.42 3.85
CA ILE A 14 -6.27 4.27 4.16
C ILE A 14 -7.24 4.67 5.28
N PHE A 15 -8.52 4.38 5.09
CA PHE A 15 -9.60 4.85 5.94
C PHE A 15 -10.57 3.71 6.30
N GLU A 16 -10.95 3.62 7.57
CA GLU A 16 -12.01 2.68 7.99
C GLU A 16 -13.39 3.12 7.50
N ASP A 17 -13.63 4.43 7.49
CA ASP A 17 -14.93 5.02 7.15
C ASP A 17 -15.00 5.45 5.67
N LYS A 18 -16.04 4.99 4.98
CA LYS A 18 -16.29 5.32 3.58
C LYS A 18 -16.49 6.83 3.39
N ILE A 19 -17.17 7.50 4.31
CA ILE A 19 -17.51 8.93 4.16
C ILE A 19 -16.22 9.76 4.17
N LYS A 20 -15.30 9.49 5.09
CA LYS A 20 -13.98 10.10 5.14
C LYS A 20 -13.18 9.80 3.86
N ALA A 21 -13.13 8.55 3.42
CA ALA A 21 -12.42 8.18 2.19
C ALA A 21 -12.95 8.92 0.96
N VAL A 22 -14.28 9.03 0.81
CA VAL A 22 -14.91 9.76 -0.30
C VAL A 22 -14.62 11.26 -0.22
N LYS A 23 -14.59 11.83 0.99
CA LYS A 23 -14.23 13.24 1.17
C LYS A 23 -12.81 13.51 0.70
N GLU A 24 -11.86 12.65 1.10
CA GLU A 24 -10.45 12.81 0.73
C GLU A 24 -10.24 12.60 -0.77
N TYR A 25 -10.82 11.55 -1.33
CA TYR A 25 -10.84 11.28 -2.77
C TYR A 25 -11.28 12.52 -3.57
N LYS A 26 -12.41 13.13 -3.20
CA LYS A 26 -12.92 14.33 -3.89
C LYS A 26 -11.99 15.54 -3.78
N ALA A 27 -11.34 15.71 -2.62
CA ALA A 27 -10.38 16.79 -2.43
C ALA A 27 -9.16 16.63 -3.36
N TYR A 28 -8.65 15.41 -3.50
CA TYR A 28 -7.53 15.09 -4.40
C TYR A 28 -7.91 15.19 -5.87
N VAL A 29 -9.10 14.72 -6.25
CA VAL A 29 -9.62 14.92 -7.61
C VAL A 29 -9.67 16.41 -7.94
N GLU A 30 -10.16 17.26 -7.02
CA GLU A 30 -10.21 18.70 -7.24
C GLU A 30 -8.82 19.32 -7.39
N SER A 31 -7.85 18.95 -6.54
CA SER A 31 -6.48 19.48 -6.65
C SER A 31 -5.77 19.01 -7.92
N ALA A 32 -6.10 17.81 -8.40
CA ALA A 32 -5.54 17.23 -9.62
C ALA A 32 -6.06 17.90 -10.91
N LYS A 33 -7.22 18.58 -10.88
CA LYS A 33 -7.84 19.17 -12.08
C LYS A 33 -6.91 20.11 -12.82
N GLU A 34 -6.22 21.01 -12.12
CA GLU A 34 -5.34 21.99 -12.76
C GLU A 34 -4.17 21.33 -13.51
N TYR A 35 -3.70 20.19 -13.01
CA TYR A 35 -2.66 19.40 -13.65
C TYR A 35 -3.19 18.62 -14.85
N VAL A 36 -4.32 17.93 -14.65
CA VAL A 36 -4.94 17.08 -15.67
C VAL A 36 -5.43 17.91 -16.87
N ASP A 37 -6.01 19.09 -16.63
CA ASP A 37 -6.47 20.02 -17.66
C ASP A 37 -5.32 20.56 -18.53
N ARG A 38 -4.09 20.59 -18.02
CA ARG A 38 -2.90 21.10 -18.74
C ARG A 38 -2.17 20.02 -19.53
N GLU A 39 -1.98 18.84 -18.93
CA GLU A 39 -1.14 17.77 -19.48
C GLU A 39 -1.92 16.79 -20.40
N GLY A 40 -3.26 16.79 -20.34
CA GLY A 40 -4.13 16.10 -21.30
C GLY A 40 -4.04 14.57 -21.34
N GLN A 41 -3.23 13.95 -20.48
CA GLN A 41 -3.06 12.48 -20.41
C GLN A 41 -4.16 11.76 -19.63
N PHE A 42 -4.98 12.47 -18.87
CA PHE A 42 -6.08 11.89 -18.08
C PHE A 42 -7.39 12.63 -18.37
N SER A 43 -8.54 11.94 -18.31
CA SER A 43 -9.85 12.55 -18.55
C SER A 43 -10.54 13.06 -17.26
N LEU A 44 -9.77 13.61 -16.31
CA LEU A 44 -10.17 14.19 -15.01
C LEU A 44 -10.16 13.22 -13.81
N ASP A 45 -10.97 12.15 -13.81
CA ASP A 45 -11.15 11.30 -12.61
C ASP A 45 -10.18 10.10 -12.55
N GLU A 46 -9.46 9.81 -13.63
CA GLU A 46 -8.65 8.60 -13.78
C GLU A 46 -7.32 8.66 -12.99
N ARG A 47 -6.93 9.86 -12.54
CA ARG A 47 -5.69 10.07 -11.78
C ARG A 47 -5.81 9.61 -10.33
N VAL A 48 -6.98 9.72 -9.73
CA VAL A 48 -7.22 9.37 -8.32
C VAL A 48 -8.15 8.17 -8.26
N ILE A 49 -7.80 7.17 -7.45
CA ILE A 49 -8.55 5.94 -7.30
C ILE A 49 -9.09 5.87 -5.88
N LEU A 50 -10.40 5.65 -5.75
CA LEU A 50 -11.03 5.22 -4.51
C LEU A 50 -11.35 3.72 -4.59
N ALA A 51 -10.68 2.92 -3.78
CA ALA A 51 -10.86 1.48 -3.75
C ALA A 51 -11.40 1.01 -2.40
N LYS A 52 -12.31 0.02 -2.42
CA LYS A 52 -12.66 -0.74 -1.21
C LYS A 52 -11.59 -1.82 -1.02
N VAL A 53 -10.98 -1.85 0.15
CA VAL A 53 -10.02 -2.89 0.53
C VAL A 53 -10.79 -3.96 1.30
N GLU A 54 -10.86 -5.16 0.70
CA GLU A 54 -11.52 -6.34 1.28
C GLU A 54 -10.52 -7.31 1.90
N ARG A 55 -9.26 -7.27 1.46
CA ARG A 55 -8.18 -8.09 1.99
C ARG A 55 -6.84 -7.40 1.81
N GLN A 56 -5.88 -7.71 2.69
CA GLN A 56 -4.48 -7.36 2.51
C GLN A 56 -3.57 -8.53 2.90
N ILE A 57 -2.43 -8.65 2.22
CA ILE A 57 -1.37 -9.61 2.52
C ILE A 57 -0.07 -8.83 2.65
N TYR A 58 0.64 -9.00 3.76
CA TYR A 58 1.88 -8.29 4.02
C TYR A 58 2.88 -9.17 4.77
N GLY A 59 4.17 -8.91 4.56
CA GLY A 59 5.23 -9.56 5.30
C GLY A 59 5.32 -9.01 6.71
N TYR A 60 5.53 -9.89 7.69
CA TYR A 60 5.86 -9.50 9.05
C TYR A 60 7.08 -10.27 9.53
N GLU A 61 7.88 -9.60 10.35
CA GLU A 61 9.02 -10.22 11.02
C GLU A 61 8.49 -11.09 12.17
N THR A 62 8.92 -12.35 12.20
CA THR A 62 8.57 -13.31 13.24
C THR A 62 9.53 -13.18 14.42
N ASP A 63 9.27 -13.90 15.51
CA ASP A 63 10.22 -14.02 16.63
C ASP A 63 11.27 -15.14 16.41
N GLU A 64 11.17 -15.89 15.30
CA GLU A 64 12.08 -16.98 14.97
C GLU A 64 13.34 -16.47 14.26
N LYS A 65 14.52 -17.00 14.60
CA LYS A 65 15.77 -16.61 13.94
C LYS A 65 15.90 -17.23 12.57
N ALA A 66 16.36 -16.45 11.60
CA ALA A 66 16.70 -16.97 10.30
C ALA A 66 17.98 -17.82 10.38
N THR A 67 18.00 -18.95 9.67
CA THR A 67 19.15 -19.85 9.59
C THR A 67 19.98 -19.52 8.35
N GLY A 68 21.29 -19.36 8.54
CA GLY A 68 22.27 -19.25 7.47
C GLY A 68 23.07 -20.54 7.33
N TYR A 69 23.81 -20.67 6.23
CA TYR A 69 24.73 -21.77 5.99
C TYR A 69 26.12 -21.20 5.70
N ASP A 70 27.14 -21.74 6.36
CA ASP A 70 28.53 -21.33 6.13
C ASP A 70 29.11 -21.96 4.84
N GLU A 71 30.39 -21.70 4.55
CA GLU A 71 31.08 -22.23 3.38
C GLU A 71 31.23 -23.76 3.36
N ASN A 72 31.06 -24.42 4.51
CA ASN A 72 31.11 -25.87 4.66
C ASN A 72 29.70 -26.50 4.66
N GLY A 73 28.65 -25.68 4.58
CA GLY A 73 27.26 -26.11 4.65
C GLY A 73 26.75 -26.36 6.07
N GLU A 74 27.44 -25.88 7.10
CA GLU A 74 26.98 -25.96 8.49
C GLU A 74 25.98 -24.83 8.78
N GLU A 75 24.88 -25.18 9.47
CA GLU A 75 23.82 -24.25 9.86
C GLU A 75 24.27 -23.35 11.02
N PHE A 76 23.98 -22.05 10.91
CA PHE A 76 24.16 -21.10 12.00
C PHE A 76 22.97 -20.14 12.12
N GLU A 77 22.66 -19.69 13.34
CA GLU A 77 21.65 -18.65 13.55
C GLU A 77 22.18 -17.30 13.09
N THR A 78 21.41 -16.60 12.25
CA THR A 78 21.74 -15.25 11.81
C THR A 78 21.34 -14.21 12.86
N GLY A 79 21.78 -12.96 12.67
CA GLY A 79 21.33 -11.83 13.49
C GLY A 79 19.86 -11.46 13.24
N ASP A 80 19.31 -11.85 12.08
CA ASP A 80 17.99 -11.46 11.60
C ASP A 80 16.92 -12.50 12.00
N ASN A 81 15.66 -12.07 12.00
CA ASN A 81 14.54 -12.97 12.18
C ASN A 81 13.97 -13.42 10.82
N LEU A 82 13.25 -14.55 10.83
CA LEU A 82 12.47 -15.01 9.69
C LEU A 82 11.31 -14.06 9.42
N TRP A 83 10.96 -13.92 8.14
CA TRP A 83 9.78 -13.20 7.69
C TRP A 83 8.72 -14.19 7.22
N ASP A 84 7.48 -13.97 7.62
CA ASP A 84 6.33 -14.74 7.15
C ASP A 84 5.25 -13.80 6.60
N TRP A 85 4.24 -14.37 5.95
CA TRP A 85 3.12 -13.65 5.37
C TRP A 85 1.93 -13.66 6.32
N LYS A 86 1.32 -12.49 6.51
CA LYS A 86 0.06 -12.34 7.22
C LYS A 86 -1.02 -11.86 6.26
N GLU A 87 -2.20 -12.48 6.37
CA GLU A 87 -3.41 -12.06 5.66
C GLU A 87 -4.42 -11.46 6.65
N GLU A 88 -5.06 -10.37 6.24
CA GLU A 88 -6.16 -9.74 6.96
C GLU A 88 -7.35 -9.51 6.00
N ILE A 89 -8.56 -9.75 6.47
CA ILE A 89 -9.83 -9.63 5.73
C ILE A 89 -10.72 -8.59 6.43
N TYR A 90 -11.38 -7.70 5.65
CA TYR A 90 -12.13 -6.53 6.15
C TYR A 90 -13.61 -6.52 5.77
#